data_AF-A0A2G9S7Q8-F1
#
_entry.id   AF-A0A2G9S7Q8-F1
#
_cell.length_a   1.000
_cell.length_b   1.000
_cell.length_c   1.000
_cell.angle_alpha   90.00
_cell.angle_beta   90.00
_cell.angle_gamma   90.00
#
_symmetry.space_group_name_H-M   'P 1'
#
loop_
_entity.id
_entity.type
_entity.pdbx_description
1 polymer ?
#
loop_
_entity_poly.entity_id
_entity_poly.type
_entity_poly.pdbx_seq_one_letter_code
_entity_poly.pdbx_strand_id
1 'polypeptide(L)'
;IMVTAVLALIVGAIFFDAKNDQNGIQNRVGALFFITTNQCFSSVSAIELFIVEKKIFIHEYISGYYRLSAYFFSKLMADLIPMRTLPSIIFTCVIYFMIGFKRTAECFFIMMFTLMMISYTATSMALAIAAGQDVVAVANLLMTISFVFMINDWQ
;
A
#
# COMPACT_ATOMS: atom_id res chain seq x y z
N ILE A 1 -2.04 -9.65 -6.37
CA ILE A 1 -2.06 -9.28 -7.80
C ILE A 1 -3.44 -9.47 -8.44
N MET A 2 -4.04 -10.67 -8.44
CA MET A 2 -5.38 -10.86 -9.02
C MET A 2 -6.44 -10.00 -8.30
N VAL A 3 -6.47 -10.02 -6.98
CA VAL A 3 -7.40 -9.20 -6.17
C VAL A 3 -7.22 -7.70 -6.44
N THR A 4 -5.98 -7.23 -6.52
CA THR A 4 -5.67 -5.82 -6.81
C THR A 4 -6.10 -5.40 -8.21
N ALA A 5 -6.01 -6.28 -9.20
CA ALA A 5 -6.48 -6.01 -10.57
C ALA A 5 -8.01 -5.93 -10.64
N VAL A 6 -8.72 -6.84 -9.96
CA VAL A 6 -10.19 -6.81 -9.86
C VAL A 6 -10.67 -5.55 -9.13
N LEU A 7 -10.04 -5.21 -8.00
CA LEU A 7 -10.33 -3.96 -7.29
C LEU A 7 -10.06 -2.74 -8.16
N ALA A 8 -8.96 -2.71 -8.91
CA ALA A 8 -8.67 -1.61 -9.83
C ALA A 8 -9.80 -1.41 -10.87
N LEU A 9 -10.32 -2.50 -11.43
CA LEU A 9 -11.42 -2.47 -12.39
C LEU A 9 -12.72 -2.00 -11.74
N ILE A 10 -13.06 -2.48 -10.55
CA ILE A 10 -14.27 -2.07 -9.83
C ILE A 10 -14.22 -0.58 -9.52
N VAL A 11 -13.10 -0.10 -8.97
CA VAL A 11 -12.91 1.32 -8.63
C VAL A 11 -12.92 2.18 -9.90
N GLY A 12 -12.22 1.75 -10.94
CA GLY A 12 -12.23 2.44 -12.23
C GLY A 12 -13.62 2.51 -12.87
N ALA A 13 -14.46 1.49 -12.67
CA ALA A 13 -15.83 1.47 -13.17
C ALA A 13 -16.77 2.38 -12.36
N ILE A 14 -16.59 2.47 -11.03
CA ILE A 14 -17.39 3.36 -10.17
C ILE A 14 -17.12 4.83 -10.51
N PHE A 15 -15.86 5.18 -10.74
CA PHE A 15 -15.43 6.55 -11.02
C PHE A 15 -15.26 6.83 -12.52
N PHE A 16 -15.96 6.08 -13.37
CA PHE A 16 -15.82 6.16 -14.82
C PHE A 16 -16.19 7.56 -15.35
N ASP A 17 -15.28 8.13 -16.14
CA ASP A 17 -15.43 9.41 -16.85
C ASP A 17 -15.99 10.58 -16.01
N ALA A 18 -15.18 11.05 -15.05
CA ALA A 18 -15.55 12.18 -14.20
C ALA A 18 -15.69 13.47 -15.03
N LYS A 19 -16.94 13.86 -15.33
CA LYS A 19 -17.34 15.10 -16.04
C LYS A 19 -16.70 16.35 -15.42
N ASN A 20 -16.47 17.40 -16.21
CA ASN A 20 -15.85 18.65 -15.75
C ASN A 20 -16.84 19.63 -15.06
N ASP A 21 -17.66 19.12 -14.14
CA ASP A 21 -18.61 19.93 -13.36
C ASP A 21 -18.21 19.93 -11.87
N GLN A 22 -18.85 20.76 -11.03
CA GLN A 22 -18.59 20.81 -9.58
C GLN A 22 -18.75 19.42 -8.92
N ASN A 23 -19.73 18.64 -9.38
CA ASN A 23 -19.91 17.24 -8.97
C ASN A 23 -18.75 16.33 -9.41
N GLY A 24 -18.11 16.64 -10.54
CA GLY A 24 -16.97 15.89 -11.04
C GLY A 24 -15.66 16.16 -10.28
N ILE A 25 -15.49 17.36 -9.73
CA ILE A 25 -14.38 17.66 -8.81
C ILE A 25 -14.50 16.77 -7.57
N GLN A 26 -15.69 16.68 -6.98
CA GLN A 26 -15.94 15.81 -5.84
C GLN A 26 -15.69 14.34 -6.17
N ASN A 27 -16.11 13.88 -7.36
CA ASN A 27 -15.87 12.51 -7.81
C ASN A 27 -14.36 12.20 -7.96
N ARG A 28 -13.56 13.14 -8.48
CA ARG A 28 -12.11 12.98 -8.60
C ARG A 28 -11.40 12.96 -7.26
N VAL A 29 -11.79 13.85 -6.33
CA VAL A 29 -11.24 13.86 -4.96
C VAL A 29 -11.60 12.56 -4.24
N GLY A 30 -12.85 12.12 -4.35
CA GLY A 30 -13.31 10.84 -3.80
C GLY A 30 -12.54 9.64 -4.37
N ALA A 31 -12.26 9.64 -5.66
CA ALA A 31 -11.45 8.60 -6.29
C ALA A 31 -10.01 8.58 -5.74
N LEU A 32 -9.34 9.73 -5.66
CA LEU A 32 -7.97 9.82 -5.10
C LEU A 32 -7.91 9.38 -3.64
N PHE A 33 -8.92 9.75 -2.84
CA PHE A 33 -9.05 9.29 -1.46
C PHE A 33 -9.19 7.76 -1.38
N PHE A 34 -10.06 7.18 -2.21
CA PHE A 34 -10.28 5.73 -2.24
C PHE A 34 -9.02 4.95 -2.66
N ILE A 35 -8.35 5.41 -3.73
CA ILE A 35 -7.10 4.83 -4.24
C ILE A 35 -6.03 4.82 -3.13
N THR A 36 -5.84 5.96 -2.45
CA THR A 36 -4.86 6.11 -1.37
C THR A 36 -5.17 5.20 -0.18
N THR A 37 -6.44 5.19 0.24
CA THR A 37 -6.93 4.37 1.36
C THR A 37 -6.76 2.87 1.09
N ASN A 38 -7.09 2.43 -0.13
CA ASN A 38 -6.88 1.05 -0.56
C ASN A 38 -5.40 0.65 -0.48
N GLN A 39 -4.49 1.55 -0.85
CA GLN A 39 -3.06 1.29 -0.78
C GLN A 39 -2.54 1.16 0.67
N CYS A 40 -3.10 1.96 1.59
CA CYS A 40 -2.86 1.81 3.03
C CYS A 40 -3.32 0.44 3.53
N PHE A 41 -4.58 0.05 3.28
CA PHE A 41 -5.11 -1.25 3.73
C PHE A 41 -4.38 -2.45 3.14
N SER A 42 -3.98 -2.38 1.87
CA SER A 42 -3.16 -3.44 1.26
C SER A 42 -1.87 -3.69 2.02
N SER A 43 -1.36 -2.70 2.76
CA SER A 43 -0.10 -2.80 3.50
C SER A 43 -0.22 -3.60 4.80
N VAL A 44 -1.43 -3.84 5.32
CA VAL A 44 -1.68 -4.64 6.54
C VAL A 44 -1.10 -6.06 6.39
N SER A 45 -1.21 -6.63 5.19
CA SER A 45 -0.71 -7.98 4.88
C SER A 45 0.78 -8.18 5.19
N ALA A 46 1.61 -7.14 5.13
CA ALA A 46 3.04 -7.25 5.47
C ALA A 46 3.30 -7.47 6.96
N ILE A 47 2.38 -7.06 7.84
CA ILE A 47 2.48 -7.29 9.29
C ILE A 47 2.44 -8.79 9.56
N GLU A 48 1.47 -9.48 8.95
CA GLU A 48 1.23 -10.91 9.15
C GLU A 48 2.44 -11.72 8.70
N LEU A 49 2.95 -11.41 7.51
CA LEU A 49 4.11 -12.06 6.92
C LEU A 49 5.38 -11.81 7.76
N PHE A 50 5.54 -10.59 8.31
CA PHE A 50 6.68 -10.27 9.16
C PHE A 50 6.65 -11.03 10.49
N ILE A 51 5.52 -11.06 11.19
CA ILE A 51 5.39 -11.69 12.51
C ILE A 51 5.57 -13.21 12.43
N VAL A 52 5.03 -13.85 11.38
CA VAL A 52 5.20 -15.30 11.18
C VAL A 52 6.68 -15.65 10.98
N GLU A 53 7.39 -14.92 10.12
CA GLU A 53 8.80 -15.19 9.83
C GLU A 53 9.75 -14.74 10.96
N LYS A 54 9.34 -13.77 11.80
CA LYS A 54 10.14 -13.28 12.94
C LYS A 54 10.58 -14.42 13.87
N LYS A 55 9.72 -15.41 14.11
CA LYS A 55 10.04 -16.56 14.99
C LYS A 55 11.20 -17.39 14.43
N ILE A 56 11.20 -17.64 13.12
CA ILE A 56 12.24 -18.40 12.42
C ILE A 56 13.54 -17.59 12.43
N PHE A 57 13.44 -16.29 12.09
CA PHE A 57 14.58 -15.38 12.09
C PHE A 57 15.32 -15.33 13.43
N ILE A 58 14.61 -15.26 14.56
CA ILE A 58 15.23 -15.23 15.90
C ILE A 58 16.08 -16.49 16.14
N HIS A 59 15.58 -17.66 15.72
CA HIS A 59 16.28 -18.92 15.87
C HIS A 59 17.58 -18.97 15.04
N GLU A 60 17.51 -18.50 13.79
CA GLU A 60 18.65 -18.48 12.86
C GLU A 60 19.69 -17.42 13.24
N TYR A 61 19.24 -16.28 13.78
CA TYR A 61 20.11 -15.23 14.30
C TYR A 61 20.92 -15.69 15.51
N ILE A 62 20.27 -16.36 16.48
CA ILE A 62 20.95 -16.90 17.67
C ILE A 62 21.94 -18.00 17.28
N SER A 63 21.62 -18.77 16.24
CA SER A 63 22.50 -19.82 15.72
C SER A 63 23.66 -19.27 14.86
N GLY A 64 23.73 -17.96 14.63
CA GLY A 64 24.86 -17.30 13.97
C GLY A 64 24.88 -17.41 12.45
N TYR A 65 23.77 -17.74 11.79
CA TYR A 65 23.74 -17.90 10.33
C TYR A 65 23.92 -16.58 9.55
N TYR A 66 23.36 -15.47 10.05
CA TYR A 66 23.44 -14.16 9.38
C TYR A 66 23.30 -12.95 10.31
N ARG A 67 23.85 -11.82 9.86
CA ARG A 67 23.67 -10.51 10.51
C ARG A 67 22.25 -10.00 10.28
N LEU A 68 21.68 -9.34 11.30
CA LEU A 68 20.36 -8.71 11.26
C LEU A 68 20.17 -7.76 10.07
N SER A 69 21.20 -6.96 9.74
CA SER A 69 21.14 -6.00 8.63
C SER A 69 21.01 -6.66 7.26
N ALA A 70 21.71 -7.78 7.04
CA ALA A 70 21.65 -8.53 5.78
C ALA A 70 20.26 -9.14 5.58
N TYR A 71 19.70 -9.77 6.63
CA TYR A 71 18.36 -10.32 6.60
C TYR A 71 17.30 -9.23 6.31
N PHE A 72 17.36 -8.11 7.02
CA PHE A 72 16.39 -7.04 6.86
C PHE A 72 16.41 -6.42 5.45
N PHE A 73 17.60 -6.19 4.88
CA PHE A 73 17.72 -5.67 3.51
C PHE A 73 17.20 -6.65 2.46
N SER A 74 17.57 -7.93 2.56
CA SER A 74 17.10 -8.97 1.63
C SER A 74 15.59 -9.12 1.69
N LYS A 75 15.01 -9.10 2.89
CA LYS A 75 13.55 -9.18 3.08
C LYS A 75 12.84 -7.94 2.55
N LEU A 76 13.35 -6.74 2.85
CA LEU A 76 12.78 -5.51 2.30
C LEU A 76 12.78 -5.52 0.77
N MET A 77 13.88 -5.91 0.13
CA MET A 77 13.97 -6.01 -1.32
C MET A 77 13.00 -7.05 -1.88
N ALA A 78 12.90 -8.21 -1.23
CA ALA A 78 12.02 -9.30 -1.64
C ALA A 78 10.52 -9.00 -1.44
N ASP A 79 10.14 -8.15 -0.48
CA ASP A 79 8.76 -7.73 -0.28
C ASP A 79 8.40 -6.48 -1.12
N LEU A 80 9.21 -5.42 -1.04
CA LEU A 80 8.90 -4.16 -1.74
C LEU A 80 8.83 -4.36 -3.25
N ILE A 81 9.82 -5.02 -3.85
CA ILE A 81 9.93 -5.06 -5.31
C ILE A 81 8.79 -5.89 -5.91
N PRO A 82 8.63 -7.19 -5.62
CA PRO A 82 7.65 -8.02 -6.31
C PRO A 82 6.24 -7.81 -5.78
N MET A 83 6.08 -7.71 -4.45
CA MET A 83 4.74 -7.72 -3.83
C MET A 83 4.11 -6.34 -3.75
N ARG A 84 4.87 -5.24 -3.83
CA ARG A 84 4.31 -3.88 -3.72
C ARG A 84 4.42 -3.07 -4.99
N THR A 85 5.57 -3.06 -5.68
CA THR A 85 5.69 -2.24 -6.90
C THR A 85 4.81 -2.74 -8.02
N LEU A 86 4.81 -4.05 -8.29
CA LEU A 86 4.04 -4.61 -9.40
C LEU A 86 2.53 -4.35 -9.25
N PRO A 87 1.88 -4.62 -8.09
CA PRO A 87 0.47 -4.29 -7.93
C PRO A 87 0.18 -2.80 -8.01
N SER A 88 1.05 -1.95 -7.46
CA SER A 88 0.86 -0.49 -7.50
C SER A 88 0.92 0.06 -8.93
N ILE A 89 1.83 -0.46 -9.76
CA ILE A 89 1.93 -0.11 -11.18
C ILE A 89 0.68 -0.56 -11.93
N ILE A 90 0.26 -1.82 -11.78
CA ILE A 90 -0.93 -2.36 -12.45
C ILE A 90 -2.18 -1.57 -12.04
N PHE A 91 -2.33 -1.28 -10.75
CA PHE A 91 -3.44 -0.52 -10.20
C PHE A 91 -3.49 0.90 -10.78
N THR A 92 -2.34 1.59 -10.84
CA THR A 92 -2.23 2.93 -11.41
C THR A 92 -2.57 2.94 -12.89
N CYS A 93 -2.04 1.98 -13.68
CA CYS A 93 -2.30 1.88 -15.11
C CYS A 93 -3.82 1.76 -15.37
N VAL A 94 -4.51 0.83 -14.72
CA VAL A 94 -5.93 0.59 -14.96
C VAL A 94 -6.77 1.82 -14.57
N ILE A 95 -6.56 2.34 -13.37
CA ILE A 95 -7.39 3.41 -12.82
C ILE A 95 -7.19 4.72 -13.56
N TYR A 96 -5.95 5.02 -13.96
CA TYR A 96 -5.64 6.28 -14.61
C TYR A 96 -6.37 6.43 -15.95
N PHE A 97 -6.41 5.35 -16.73
CA PHE A 97 -7.11 5.32 -18.02
C PHE A 97 -8.63 5.29 -17.85
N MET A 98 -9.17 4.65 -16.80
CA MET A 98 -10.62 4.55 -16.58
C MET A 98 -11.26 5.83 -16.02
N ILE A 99 -10.58 6.54 -15.11
CA ILE A 99 -11.13 7.77 -14.51
C ILE A 99 -11.08 8.96 -15.48
N GLY A 100 -10.20 8.89 -16.48
CA GLY A 100 -10.03 9.99 -17.44
C GLY A 100 -9.26 11.18 -16.83
N PHE A 101 -8.19 10.91 -16.07
CA PHE A 101 -7.30 11.96 -15.59
C PHE A 101 -6.59 12.68 -16.77
N LYS A 102 -5.90 13.79 -16.47
CA LYS A 102 -5.17 14.59 -17.47
C LYS A 102 -4.28 13.71 -18.34
N ARG A 103 -4.48 13.69 -19.65
CA ARG A 103 -3.69 12.86 -20.59
C ARG A 103 -2.29 13.41 -20.86
N THR A 104 -1.53 13.71 -19.81
CA THR A 104 -0.14 14.16 -19.88
C THR A 104 0.75 13.10 -19.25
N ALA A 105 1.79 12.67 -19.96
CA ALA A 105 2.71 11.63 -19.47
C ALA A 105 3.34 11.98 -18.11
N GLU A 106 3.68 13.26 -17.89
CA GLU A 106 4.22 13.75 -16.62
C GLU A 106 3.28 13.47 -15.43
N CYS A 107 1.99 13.81 -15.57
CA CYS A 107 1.01 13.60 -14.50
C CYS A 107 0.80 12.11 -14.20
N PHE A 108 0.91 11.24 -15.21
CA PHE A 108 0.83 9.80 -15.03
C PHE A 108 1.99 9.27 -14.18
N PHE A 109 3.22 9.63 -14.52
CA PHE A 109 4.40 9.20 -13.77
C PHE A 109 4.43 9.76 -12.35
N ILE A 110 4.01 11.02 -12.16
CA ILE A 110 3.89 11.61 -10.82
C ILE A 110 2.90 10.80 -9.98
N MET A 111 1.70 10.50 -10.50
CA MET A 111 0.70 9.73 -9.77
C MET A 111 1.18 8.31 -9.44
N MET A 112 1.83 7.64 -10.40
CA MET A 112 2.43 6.33 -10.18
C MET A 112 3.48 6.37 -9.06
N PHE A 113 4.38 7.34 -9.10
CA PHE A 113 5.41 7.52 -8.08
C PHE A 113 4.82 7.84 -6.71
N THR A 114 3.80 8.70 -6.65
CA THR A 114 3.08 9.02 -5.41
C THR A 114 2.46 7.77 -4.79
N LEU A 115 1.80 6.91 -5.59
CA LEU A 115 1.20 5.67 -5.11
C LEU A 115 2.24 4.65 -4.63
N MET A 116 3.39 4.57 -5.31
CA MET A 116 4.52 3.75 -4.84
C MET A 116 5.04 4.26 -3.48
N MET A 117 5.21 5.57 -3.31
CA MET A 117 5.68 6.16 -2.06
C MET A 117 4.70 5.99 -0.91
N ILE A 118 3.39 6.09 -1.17
CA ILE A 118 2.34 5.78 -0.18
C ILE A 118 2.47 4.31 0.24
N SER A 119 2.60 3.40 -0.72
CA SER A 119 2.75 1.95 -0.46
C SER A 119 3.95 1.67 0.43
N TYR A 120 5.10 2.29 0.14
CA TYR A 120 6.33 2.09 0.88
C TYR A 120 6.25 2.65 2.29
N THR A 121 5.73 3.86 2.45
CA THR A 121 5.54 4.50 3.76
C THR A 121 4.60 3.67 4.63
N ALA A 122 3.48 3.21 4.07
CA ALA A 122 2.51 2.37 4.78
C ALA A 122 3.13 1.03 5.25
N THR A 123 4.00 0.40 4.46
CA THR A 123 4.72 -0.80 4.92
C THR A 123 5.85 -0.55 5.88
N SER A 124 6.58 0.55 5.73
CA SER A 124 7.58 0.97 6.72
C SER A 124 6.92 1.09 8.10
N MET A 125 5.76 1.77 8.16
CA MET A 125 4.97 1.89 9.38
C MET A 125 4.47 0.53 9.89
N ALA A 126 3.95 -0.32 9.01
CA ALA A 126 3.51 -1.67 9.36
C ALA A 126 4.65 -2.51 9.96
N LEU A 127 5.84 -2.48 9.37
CA LEU A 127 7.03 -3.19 9.86
C LEU A 127 7.51 -2.62 11.20
N ALA A 128 7.48 -1.30 11.38
CA ALA A 128 7.84 -0.66 12.64
C ALA A 128 6.93 -1.10 13.80
N ILE A 129 5.61 -1.17 13.56
CA ILE A 129 4.65 -1.68 14.54
C ILE A 129 4.87 -3.17 14.79
N ALA A 130 5.06 -3.96 13.72
CA ALA A 130 5.26 -5.41 13.81
C ALA A 130 6.56 -5.80 14.52
N ALA A 131 7.60 -4.96 14.49
CA ALA A 131 8.85 -5.22 15.20
C ALA A 131 8.65 -5.33 16.73
N GLY A 132 7.79 -4.49 17.30
CA GLY A 132 7.50 -4.44 18.73
C GLY A 132 6.41 -5.41 19.21
N GLN A 133 5.74 -6.12 18.29
CA GLN A 133 4.61 -7.01 18.61
C GLN A 133 4.90 -8.45 18.20
N ASP A 134 4.36 -9.41 18.97
CA ASP A 134 4.46 -10.85 18.66
C ASP A 134 3.11 -11.45 18.20
N VAL A 135 2.02 -10.68 18.38
CA VAL A 135 0.66 -11.09 18.04
C VAL A 135 0.15 -10.25 16.87
N VAL A 136 -0.19 -10.93 15.76
CA VAL A 136 -0.68 -10.30 14.53
C VAL A 136 -1.94 -9.46 14.78
N ALA A 137 -2.86 -9.95 15.60
CA ALA A 137 -4.11 -9.25 15.90
C ALA A 137 -3.87 -7.87 16.53
N VAL A 138 -2.93 -7.76 17.47
CA VAL A 138 -2.61 -6.49 18.14
C VAL A 138 -1.96 -5.50 17.16
N ALA A 139 -1.04 -5.98 16.33
CA ALA A 139 -0.38 -5.15 15.32
C ALA A 139 -1.37 -4.65 14.24
N ASN A 140 -2.28 -5.50 13.76
CA ASN A 140 -3.33 -5.11 12.82
C ASN A 140 -4.28 -4.07 13.41
N LEU A 141 -4.66 -4.21 14.68
CA LEU A 141 -5.50 -3.22 15.38
C LEU A 141 -4.80 -1.87 15.51
N LEU A 142 -3.55 -1.85 15.98
CA LEU A 142 -2.76 -0.61 16.12
C LEU A 142 -2.62 0.12 14.77
N MET A 143 -2.36 -0.63 13.72
CA MET A 143 -2.19 -0.05 12.39
C MET A 143 -3.51 0.46 11.80
N THR A 144 -4.62 -0.27 12.01
CA THR A 144 -5.96 0.18 11.61
C THR A 144 -6.37 1.45 12.36
N ILE A 145 -6.14 1.52 13.67
CA ILE A 145 -6.39 2.73 14.47
C ILE A 145 -5.57 3.91 13.95
N SER A 146 -4.30 3.68 13.63
CA SER A 146 -3.42 4.72 13.08
C SER A 146 -3.94 5.27 11.75
N PHE A 147 -4.41 4.40 10.85
CA PHE A 147 -4.99 4.83 9.58
C PHE A 147 -6.33 5.55 9.74
N VAL A 148 -7.19 5.10 10.66
CA VAL A 148 -8.45 5.79 10.95
C VAL A 148 -8.19 7.19 11.49
N PHE A 149 -7.23 7.35 12.39
CA PHE A 149 -6.84 8.67 12.90
C PHE A 149 -6.33 9.56 11.76
N MET A 150 -5.41 9.03 10.92
CA MET A 150 -4.92 9.76 9.75
C MET A 150 -6.02 10.16 8.77
N ILE A 151 -7.12 9.40 8.68
CA ILE A 151 -8.27 9.72 7.81
C ILE A 151 -9.17 10.79 8.44
N ASN A 152 -9.39 10.74 9.75
CA ASN A 152 -10.24 11.70 10.45
C ASN A 152 -9.66 13.13 10.45
N ASP A 153 -8.33 13.26 10.43
CA ASP A 153 -7.68 14.58 10.32
C ASP A 153 -7.91 15.29 8.97
N TRP A 154 -8.50 14.61 7.97
CA TRP A 154 -8.88 15.21 6.67
C TRP A 154 -10.30 15.79 6.62
N GLN A 155 -11.10 15.65 7.68
CA GLN A 155 -12.44 16.25 7.79
C GLN A 155 -12.39 17.62 8.48
#